data_AF-A0A3D1IV25-F1
#
_entry.id   AF-A0A3D1IV25-F1
#
_cell.length_a   1.000
_cell.length_b   1.000
_cell.length_c   1.000
_cell.angle_alpha   90.00
_cell.angle_beta   90.00
_cell.angle_gamma   90.00
#
_symmetry.space_group_name_H-M   'P 1'
#
loop_
_entity.id
_entity.type
_entity.pdbx_description
1 polymer ?
#
loop_
_entity_poly.entity_id
_entity_poly.type
_entity_poly.pdbx_seq_one_letter_code
_entity_poly.pdbx_strand_id
1 'polypeptide(L)'
;RKRSAYRGAFGKRQLAFVKASIARVPKDRLVMLMMHIPLTGTGDRQALYRLIEKRPYTLSISGHTHWQAHQFIDRGDGWMGAKPHHHIVNVTVSGTWWKGANDERGIPHTTMRDGAPNGYSIITFDGAKATFDFKASRFPANHQLRIHAPVALAAADLARTSVYVNVFAGSEKSTVKLRVNGGKWTPLKKTIEPDPYYVQLHAAEKLAKVSPELNPARDSYHLWKGPLPAKLPKGAHLLEAVTRDMYGREYTAKRILRVE
;
A
#
# COMPACT_ATOMS: atom_id res chain seq x y z
N ARG A 1 24.24 26.74 4.26
CA ARG A 1 23.21 26.77 3.18
C ARG A 1 21.84 26.44 3.77
N LYS A 2 20.87 27.36 3.78
CA LYS A 2 19.46 27.02 4.06
C LYS A 2 19.02 26.02 2.99
N ARG A 3 18.81 24.75 3.35
CA ARG A 3 18.26 23.76 2.41
C ARG A 3 16.85 24.21 2.05
N SER A 4 16.61 24.61 0.81
CA SER A 4 15.24 24.81 0.35
C SER A 4 14.54 23.46 0.42
N ALA A 5 13.52 23.34 1.28
CA ALA A 5 12.71 22.13 1.29
C ALA A 5 11.97 22.04 -0.07
N TYR A 6 12.10 20.91 -0.76
CA TYR A 6 11.29 20.62 -1.93
C TYR A 6 9.81 20.60 -1.49
N ARG A 7 9.00 21.51 -2.05
CA ARG A 7 7.58 21.67 -1.70
C ARG A 7 6.74 21.48 -2.95
N GLY A 8 5.69 20.67 -2.85
CA GLY A 8 4.70 20.53 -3.91
C GLY A 8 3.75 21.71 -3.94
N ALA A 9 3.64 22.36 -5.09
CA ALA A 9 2.59 23.33 -5.40
C ALA A 9 2.37 23.37 -6.91
N PHE A 10 1.13 23.62 -7.34
CA PHE A 10 0.78 23.80 -8.75
C PHE A 10 1.06 25.23 -9.23
N GLY A 11 0.76 26.20 -8.38
CA GLY A 11 0.83 27.62 -8.71
C GLY A 11 -0.18 28.04 -9.79
N LYS A 12 -0.26 29.34 -10.03
CA LYS A 12 -1.27 29.94 -10.93
C LYS A 12 -1.20 29.38 -12.35
N ARG A 13 0.00 29.14 -12.88
CA ARG A 13 0.19 28.68 -14.26
C ARG A 13 -0.34 27.26 -14.48
N GLN A 14 -0.01 26.31 -13.62
CA GLN A 14 -0.49 24.92 -13.79
C GLN A 14 -1.99 24.82 -13.51
N LEU A 15 -2.52 25.55 -12.53
CA LEU A 15 -3.96 25.60 -12.27
C LEU A 15 -4.75 26.21 -13.44
N ALA A 16 -4.24 27.27 -14.07
CA ALA A 16 -4.84 27.84 -15.28
C ALA A 16 -4.84 26.84 -16.44
N PHE A 17 -3.73 26.13 -16.65
CA PHE A 17 -3.63 25.05 -17.63
C PHE A 17 -4.66 23.94 -17.38
N VAL A 18 -4.77 23.45 -16.14
CA VAL A 18 -5.75 22.42 -15.78
C VAL A 18 -7.16 22.93 -16.03
N LYS A 19 -7.50 24.14 -15.55
CA LYS A 19 -8.83 24.75 -15.77
C LYS A 19 -9.20 24.82 -17.25
N ALA A 20 -8.28 25.30 -18.10
CA ALA A 20 -8.50 25.39 -19.53
C ALA A 20 -8.65 24.01 -20.20
N SER A 21 -7.88 23.02 -19.74
CA SER A 21 -7.88 21.67 -20.30
C SER A 21 -9.18 20.93 -19.96
N ILE A 22 -9.59 20.93 -18.68
CA ILE A 22 -10.80 20.21 -18.25
C ILE A 22 -12.10 20.84 -18.78
N ALA A 23 -12.08 22.14 -19.12
CA ALA A 23 -13.23 22.82 -19.73
C ALA A 23 -13.57 22.26 -21.12
N ARG A 24 -12.60 21.65 -21.81
CA ARG A 24 -12.77 21.02 -23.12
C ARG A 24 -13.20 19.54 -23.02
N VAL A 25 -13.26 18.98 -21.82
CA VAL A 25 -13.59 17.57 -21.59
C VAL A 25 -15.04 17.46 -21.09
N PRO A 26 -15.94 16.80 -21.82
CA PRO A 26 -17.33 16.56 -21.39
C PRO A 26 -17.41 16.00 -19.97
N LYS A 27 -18.40 16.43 -19.17
CA LYS A 27 -18.46 16.12 -17.72
C LYS A 27 -18.61 14.63 -17.40
N ASP A 28 -19.13 13.86 -18.33
CA ASP A 28 -19.35 12.41 -18.26
C ASP A 28 -18.09 11.58 -18.62
N ARG A 29 -17.00 12.22 -19.06
CA ARG A 29 -15.73 11.54 -19.30
C ARG A 29 -14.87 11.52 -18.05
N LEU A 30 -14.26 10.35 -17.79
CA LEU A 30 -13.24 10.19 -16.75
C LEU A 30 -12.05 11.09 -17.03
N VAL A 31 -11.62 11.83 -16.01
CA VAL A 31 -10.37 12.58 -16.03
C VAL A 31 -9.45 12.00 -14.97
N MET A 32 -8.30 11.48 -15.40
CA MET A 32 -7.24 11.02 -14.52
C MET A 32 -6.09 12.02 -14.46
N LEU A 33 -5.75 12.49 -13.27
CA LEU A 33 -4.64 13.41 -13.06
C LEU A 33 -3.38 12.64 -12.63
N MET A 34 -2.27 12.85 -13.33
CA MET A 34 -0.98 12.24 -13.02
C MET A 34 0.00 13.30 -12.55
N MET A 35 0.66 13.07 -11.42
CA MET A 35 1.59 14.04 -10.82
C MET A 35 2.72 13.33 -10.08
N HIS A 36 3.77 14.06 -9.69
CA HIS A 36 4.89 13.45 -8.98
C HIS A 36 4.59 13.29 -7.48
N ILE A 37 4.18 14.36 -6.81
CA ILE A 37 3.94 14.41 -5.36
C ILE A 37 2.48 14.05 -5.06
N PRO A 38 2.17 13.29 -4.00
CA PRO A 38 0.79 13.05 -3.59
C PRO A 38 -0.02 14.33 -3.38
N LEU A 39 -1.30 14.29 -3.76
CA LEU A 39 -2.20 15.44 -3.60
C LEU A 39 -2.27 15.92 -2.16
N THR A 40 -2.36 14.99 -1.21
CA THR A 40 -2.38 15.26 0.24
C THR A 40 -1.09 15.92 0.76
N GLY A 41 0.01 15.83 0.02
CA GLY A 41 1.28 16.52 0.30
C GLY A 41 1.48 17.83 -0.48
N THR A 42 0.52 18.23 -1.32
CA THR A 42 0.63 19.40 -2.20
C THR A 42 -0.05 20.61 -1.56
N GLY A 43 0.65 21.74 -1.46
CA GLY A 43 0.25 22.89 -0.64
C GLY A 43 -1.03 23.59 -1.12
N ASP A 44 -1.19 23.78 -2.42
CA ASP A 44 -2.34 24.43 -3.04
C ASP A 44 -3.34 23.44 -3.65
N ARG A 45 -3.37 22.19 -3.14
CA ARG A 45 -4.26 21.12 -3.61
C ARG A 45 -5.73 21.51 -3.66
N GLN A 46 -6.21 22.31 -2.71
CA GLN A 46 -7.62 22.71 -2.68
C GLN A 46 -8.02 23.55 -3.89
N ALA A 47 -7.10 24.35 -4.44
CA ALA A 47 -7.36 25.11 -5.66
C ALA A 47 -7.59 24.17 -6.85
N LEU A 48 -6.85 23.05 -6.91
CA LEU A 48 -7.13 21.98 -7.88
C LEU A 48 -8.46 21.27 -7.58
N TYR A 49 -8.78 20.99 -6.32
CA TYR A 49 -10.04 20.33 -5.95
C TYR A 49 -11.25 21.11 -6.46
N ARG A 50 -11.29 22.43 -6.26
CA ARG A 50 -12.37 23.30 -6.76
C ARG A 50 -12.61 23.16 -8.28
N LEU A 51 -11.57 22.83 -9.05
CA LEU A 51 -11.67 22.63 -10.50
C LEU A 51 -12.30 21.28 -10.87
N ILE A 52 -12.09 20.24 -10.05
CA ILE A 52 -12.40 18.86 -10.43
C ILE A 52 -13.53 18.21 -9.60
N GLU A 53 -13.87 18.74 -8.43
CA GLU A 53 -14.77 18.08 -7.46
C GLU A 53 -16.24 17.98 -7.89
N LYS A 54 -16.64 18.79 -8.88
CA LYS A 54 -17.97 18.72 -9.50
C LYS A 54 -18.03 17.70 -10.64
N ARG A 55 -16.91 17.07 -10.99
CA ARG A 55 -16.88 16.03 -12.02
C ARG A 55 -17.17 14.67 -11.37
N PRO A 56 -18.16 13.91 -11.86
CA PRO A 56 -18.53 12.63 -11.26
C PRO A 56 -17.47 11.54 -11.40
N TYR A 57 -16.58 11.66 -12.40
CA TYR A 57 -15.57 10.67 -12.74
C TYR A 57 -14.19 11.31 -12.75
N THR A 58 -13.55 11.33 -11.58
CA THR A 58 -12.16 11.80 -11.44
C THR A 58 -11.35 10.84 -10.60
N LEU A 59 -10.11 10.63 -11.03
CA LEU A 59 -9.10 9.82 -10.36
C LEU A 59 -7.78 10.59 -10.39
N SER A 60 -6.89 10.33 -9.45
CA SER A 60 -5.53 10.84 -9.54
C SER A 60 -4.51 9.82 -9.07
N ILE A 61 -3.27 9.97 -9.56
CA ILE A 61 -2.14 9.12 -9.21
C ILE A 61 -0.88 9.95 -8.98
N SER A 62 -0.05 9.53 -8.03
CA SER A 62 1.26 10.10 -7.76
C SER A 62 2.36 9.06 -7.55
N GLY A 63 3.62 9.50 -7.57
CA GLY A 63 4.77 8.71 -7.13
C GLY A 63 5.44 9.35 -5.91
N HIS A 64 6.74 9.65 -6.02
CA HIS A 64 7.58 10.40 -5.06
C HIS A 64 7.92 9.69 -3.74
N THR A 65 7.02 8.89 -3.20
CA THR A 65 7.01 8.50 -1.78
C THR A 65 7.81 7.26 -1.42
N HIS A 66 8.00 6.33 -2.36
CA HIS A 66 8.59 5.01 -2.12
C HIS A 66 7.82 4.19 -1.05
N TRP A 67 6.51 4.42 -1.03
CA TRP A 67 5.45 3.65 -0.38
C TRP A 67 4.17 3.83 -1.21
N GLN A 68 3.23 2.91 -1.13
CA GLN A 68 1.98 2.93 -1.87
C GLN A 68 0.74 2.96 -0.97
N ALA A 69 -0.31 3.61 -1.45
CA ALA A 69 -1.61 3.61 -0.80
C ALA A 69 -2.73 4.01 -1.74
N HIS A 70 -3.93 3.54 -1.43
CA HIS A 70 -5.16 4.18 -1.89
C HIS A 70 -5.62 5.20 -0.82
N GLN A 71 -5.70 6.47 -1.23
CA GLN A 71 -6.23 7.56 -0.41
C GLN A 71 -7.60 7.97 -0.94
N PHE A 72 -8.59 8.07 -0.05
CA PHE A 72 -9.92 8.56 -0.36
C PHE A 72 -10.08 9.95 0.26
N ILE A 73 -9.75 10.97 -0.54
CA ILE A 73 -9.69 12.36 -0.13
C ILE A 73 -11.11 12.90 0.06
N ASP A 74 -11.45 13.32 1.28
CA ASP A 74 -12.81 13.72 1.66
C ASP A 74 -12.89 15.15 2.23
N ARG A 75 -14.03 15.48 2.87
CA ARG A 75 -14.25 16.81 3.46
C ARG A 75 -13.19 17.20 4.48
N GLY A 76 -12.65 16.23 5.25
CA GLY A 76 -11.57 16.46 6.19
C GLY A 76 -10.27 16.91 5.52
N ASP A 77 -10.04 16.51 4.27
CA ASP A 77 -8.89 16.93 3.46
C ASP A 77 -9.12 18.24 2.66
N GLY A 78 -10.32 18.82 2.79
CA GLY A 78 -10.77 20.00 2.06
C GLY A 78 -11.45 19.72 0.72
N TRP A 79 -11.82 18.47 0.43
CA TRP A 79 -12.59 18.09 -0.76
C TRP A 79 -14.10 18.30 -0.56
N MET A 80 -14.77 19.01 -1.48
CA MET A 80 -16.20 19.35 -1.36
C MET A 80 -17.08 18.60 -2.38
N GLY A 81 -16.53 17.61 -3.08
CA GLY A 81 -17.30 16.76 -3.98
C GLY A 81 -18.23 15.81 -3.22
N ALA A 82 -19.26 15.31 -3.92
CA ALA A 82 -20.31 14.47 -3.32
C ALA A 82 -19.80 13.12 -2.77
N LYS A 83 -18.72 12.59 -3.37
CA LYS A 83 -18.04 11.35 -2.93
C LYS A 83 -16.55 11.64 -2.74
N PRO A 84 -15.84 10.91 -1.86
CA PRO A 84 -14.40 11.05 -1.72
C PRO A 84 -13.67 10.86 -3.06
N HIS A 85 -12.66 11.70 -3.33
CA HIS A 85 -11.81 11.57 -4.49
C HIS A 85 -10.77 10.47 -4.27
N HIS A 86 -10.69 9.52 -5.21
CA HIS A 86 -9.68 8.47 -5.12
C HIS A 86 -8.34 8.99 -5.64
N HIS A 87 -7.34 9.04 -4.78
CA HIS A 87 -5.96 9.34 -5.10
C HIS A 87 -5.09 8.11 -4.83
N ILE A 88 -4.33 7.70 -5.84
CA ILE A 88 -3.46 6.53 -5.77
C ILE A 88 -2.02 7.02 -5.57
N VAL A 89 -1.44 6.72 -4.42
CA VAL A 89 0.00 6.81 -4.26
C VAL A 89 0.58 5.51 -4.81
N ASN A 90 1.23 5.61 -5.96
CA ASN A 90 1.61 4.46 -6.77
C ASN A 90 2.83 3.73 -6.20
N VAL A 91 2.86 2.41 -6.41
CA VAL A 91 4.06 1.59 -6.27
C VAL A 91 5.26 2.19 -7.01
N THR A 92 6.46 1.96 -6.47
CA THR A 92 7.73 2.31 -7.11
C THR A 92 8.42 1.08 -7.68
N VAL A 93 8.78 1.14 -8.97
CA VAL A 93 9.59 0.11 -9.65
C VAL A 93 10.96 -0.02 -8.97
N SER A 94 11.55 1.12 -8.62
CA SER A 94 12.81 1.21 -7.91
C SER A 94 12.71 0.92 -6.42
N GLY A 95 11.53 0.54 -5.91
CA GLY A 95 11.39 0.12 -4.52
C GLY A 95 11.85 1.19 -3.55
N THR A 96 12.84 0.87 -2.70
CA THR A 96 13.57 1.83 -1.86
C THR A 96 14.85 2.39 -2.54
N TRP A 97 14.72 2.95 -3.74
CA TRP A 97 15.83 3.50 -4.54
C TRP A 97 16.91 2.46 -4.92
N TRP A 98 16.49 1.27 -5.34
CA TRP A 98 17.41 0.19 -5.75
C TRP A 98 18.39 -0.22 -4.65
N LYS A 99 17.96 -0.12 -3.39
CA LYS A 99 18.74 -0.55 -2.23
C LYS A 99 18.27 -1.90 -1.67
N GLY A 100 19.05 -2.42 -0.74
CA GLY A 100 18.87 -3.73 -0.13
C GLY A 100 19.78 -4.77 -0.79
N ALA A 101 19.87 -5.93 -0.16
CA ALA A 101 20.66 -7.06 -0.62
C ALA A 101 20.20 -7.49 -2.02
N ASN A 102 21.16 -7.96 -2.82
CA ASN A 102 20.88 -8.46 -4.14
C ASN A 102 20.20 -9.83 -4.07
N ASP A 103 19.27 -10.08 -4.98
CA ASP A 103 18.75 -11.41 -5.26
C ASP A 103 19.75 -12.24 -6.07
N GLU A 104 19.38 -13.47 -6.41
CA GLU A 104 20.20 -14.43 -7.17
C GLU A 104 20.63 -13.92 -8.56
N ARG A 105 20.02 -12.86 -9.08
CA ARG A 105 20.37 -12.24 -10.36
C ARG A 105 21.24 -10.99 -10.19
N GLY A 106 21.65 -10.67 -8.97
CA GLY A 106 22.39 -9.43 -8.69
C GLY A 106 21.51 -8.19 -8.64
N ILE A 107 20.18 -8.33 -8.60
CA ILE A 107 19.25 -7.18 -8.55
C ILE A 107 18.83 -6.93 -7.10
N PRO A 108 18.98 -5.71 -6.56
CA PRO A 108 18.52 -5.38 -5.22
C PRO A 108 17.07 -5.81 -4.98
N HIS A 109 16.78 -6.44 -3.85
CA HIS A 109 15.43 -6.87 -3.55
C HIS A 109 14.48 -5.66 -3.40
N THR A 110 15.00 -4.51 -2.96
CA THR A 110 14.35 -3.20 -3.00
C THR A 110 12.90 -3.17 -2.51
N THR A 111 12.62 -3.87 -1.42
CA THR A 111 11.31 -3.81 -0.75
C THR A 111 10.99 -2.35 -0.39
N MET A 112 9.76 -1.90 -0.65
CA MET A 112 9.33 -0.54 -0.33
C MET A 112 9.23 -0.34 1.19
N ARG A 113 9.28 0.91 1.63
CA ARG A 113 9.41 1.27 3.06
C ARG A 113 8.20 0.93 3.92
N ASP A 114 7.06 0.66 3.27
CA ASP A 114 5.79 0.19 3.83
C ASP A 114 5.70 -1.35 3.90
N GLY A 115 6.76 -2.05 3.50
CA GLY A 115 6.86 -3.50 3.50
C GLY A 115 6.36 -4.19 2.24
N ALA A 116 5.69 -3.51 1.31
CA ALA A 116 5.29 -4.12 0.06
C ALA A 116 6.51 -4.34 -0.88
N PRO A 117 6.51 -5.39 -1.72
CA PRO A 117 7.52 -5.53 -2.77
C PRO A 117 7.49 -4.35 -3.73
N ASN A 118 8.62 -4.08 -4.38
CA ASN A 118 8.62 -3.20 -5.55
C ASN A 118 7.79 -3.82 -6.69
N GLY A 119 7.35 -2.97 -7.61
CA GLY A 119 6.47 -3.44 -8.67
C GLY A 119 5.98 -2.30 -9.56
N TYR A 120 4.92 -2.61 -10.30
CA TYR A 120 4.22 -1.67 -11.15
C TYR A 120 2.72 -1.86 -11.02
N SER A 121 1.98 -0.88 -11.52
CA SER A 121 0.52 -0.91 -11.52
C SER A 121 0.02 -1.06 -12.94
N ILE A 122 -1.05 -1.84 -13.11
CA ILE A 122 -1.82 -1.90 -14.33
C ILE A 122 -3.16 -1.23 -14.02
N ILE A 123 -3.54 -0.23 -14.82
CA ILE A 123 -4.81 0.46 -14.67
C ILE A 123 -5.63 0.17 -15.91
N THR A 124 -6.78 -0.47 -15.73
CA THR A 124 -7.69 -0.80 -16.81
C THR A 124 -8.86 0.17 -16.78
N PHE A 125 -9.14 0.79 -17.93
CA PHE A 125 -10.25 1.73 -18.08
C PHE A 125 -11.37 1.09 -18.91
N ASP A 126 -12.58 1.15 -18.37
CA ASP A 126 -13.81 0.76 -19.06
C ASP A 126 -14.81 1.93 -18.96
N GLY A 127 -14.83 2.77 -19.99
CA GLY A 127 -15.56 4.02 -19.99
C GLY A 127 -15.14 4.94 -18.85
N ALA A 128 -16.03 5.13 -17.86
CA ALA A 128 -15.78 5.96 -16.68
C ALA A 128 -15.23 5.18 -15.47
N LYS A 129 -15.13 3.85 -15.57
CA LYS A 129 -14.62 2.97 -14.52
C LYS A 129 -13.12 2.76 -14.69
N ALA A 130 -12.42 2.67 -13.57
CA ALA A 130 -11.01 2.33 -13.52
C ALA A 130 -10.77 1.24 -12.47
N THR A 131 -10.09 0.16 -12.87
CA THR A 131 -9.56 -0.84 -11.93
C THR A 131 -8.06 -0.71 -11.81
N PHE A 132 -7.54 -1.03 -10.63
CA PHE A 132 -6.12 -0.95 -10.30
C PHE A 132 -5.62 -2.32 -9.88
N ASP A 133 -4.53 -2.74 -10.51
CA ASP A 133 -3.85 -3.99 -10.27
C ASP A 133 -2.40 -3.71 -9.90
N PHE A 134 -2.00 -4.16 -8.72
CA PHE A 134 -0.59 -4.16 -8.35
C PHE A 134 0.07 -5.44 -8.84
N LYS A 135 1.26 -5.31 -9.44
CA LYS A 135 2.08 -6.43 -9.83
C LYS A 135 3.44 -6.34 -9.16
N ALA A 136 3.64 -7.17 -8.15
CA ALA A 136 4.95 -7.35 -7.52
C ALA A 136 5.97 -7.84 -8.56
N SER A 137 7.10 -7.14 -8.65
CA SER A 137 8.23 -7.53 -9.49
C SER A 137 8.75 -8.88 -9.04
N ARG A 138 9.01 -9.81 -9.98
CA ARG A 138 9.56 -11.16 -9.74
C ARG A 138 8.63 -12.16 -9.05
N PHE A 139 7.42 -11.77 -8.68
CA PHE A 139 6.41 -12.67 -8.12
C PHE A 139 5.29 -12.97 -9.11
N PRO A 140 4.54 -14.08 -8.98
CA PRO A 140 3.34 -14.31 -9.80
C PRO A 140 2.27 -13.24 -9.55
N ALA A 141 1.34 -13.06 -10.50
CA ALA A 141 0.30 -12.01 -10.41
C ALA A 141 -0.63 -12.16 -9.20
N ASN A 142 -0.80 -13.37 -8.66
CA ASN A 142 -1.61 -13.63 -7.47
C ASN A 142 -0.89 -13.33 -6.15
N HIS A 143 0.39 -12.93 -6.16
CA HIS A 143 1.11 -12.52 -4.97
C HIS A 143 0.72 -11.10 -4.53
N GLN A 144 -0.44 -11.00 -3.87
CA GLN A 144 -1.05 -9.72 -3.48
C GLN A 144 -1.00 -9.44 -1.97
N LEU A 145 -0.61 -10.41 -1.17
CA LEU A 145 -0.50 -10.27 0.28
C LEU A 145 0.58 -11.17 0.87
N ARG A 146 1.06 -10.78 2.05
CA ARG A 146 2.01 -11.56 2.87
C ARG A 146 1.51 -11.66 4.30
N ILE A 147 1.56 -12.87 4.86
CA ILE A 147 1.38 -13.10 6.30
C ILE A 147 2.74 -12.94 6.97
N HIS A 148 2.79 -12.15 8.04
CA HIS A 148 3.93 -12.05 8.95
C HIS A 148 3.53 -12.54 10.34
N ALA A 149 4.28 -13.53 10.82
CA ALA A 149 4.21 -14.11 12.15
C ALA A 149 5.60 -14.69 12.49
N PRO A 150 5.94 -14.86 13.79
CA PRO A 150 7.14 -15.60 14.20
C PRO A 150 7.23 -16.97 13.50
N VAL A 151 8.45 -17.45 13.26
CA VAL A 151 8.66 -18.78 12.68
C VAL A 151 8.32 -19.86 13.73
N ALA A 152 8.75 -19.62 14.96
CA ALA A 152 8.44 -20.44 16.13
C ALA A 152 8.00 -19.54 17.29
N LEU A 153 7.17 -20.08 18.17
CA LEU A 153 6.56 -19.35 19.27
C LEU A 153 6.28 -20.31 20.43
N ALA A 154 6.63 -19.94 21.66
CA ALA A 154 6.25 -20.73 22.83
C ALA A 154 4.73 -20.65 23.05
N ALA A 155 4.11 -21.74 23.53
CA ALA A 155 2.67 -21.76 23.78
C ALA A 155 2.17 -20.62 24.69
N ALA A 156 3.00 -20.20 25.65
CA ALA A 156 2.70 -19.09 26.56
C ALA A 156 2.63 -17.71 25.86
N ASP A 157 3.24 -17.55 24.69
CA ASP A 157 3.28 -16.30 23.93
C ASP A 157 2.07 -16.13 22.98
N LEU A 158 1.30 -17.21 22.71
CA LEU A 158 0.22 -17.21 21.73
C LEU A 158 -0.79 -16.08 21.92
N ALA A 159 -1.26 -15.90 23.16
CA ALA A 159 -2.27 -14.90 23.49
C ALA A 159 -1.76 -13.45 23.35
N ARG A 160 -0.44 -13.22 23.41
CA ARG A 160 0.17 -11.89 23.33
C ARG A 160 0.75 -11.55 21.96
N THR A 161 0.85 -12.50 21.04
CA THR A 161 1.41 -12.24 19.70
C THR A 161 0.31 -12.00 18.66
N SER A 162 0.50 -10.93 17.89
CA SER A 162 -0.35 -10.58 16.76
C SER A 162 0.24 -11.14 15.46
N VAL A 163 -0.64 -11.66 14.60
CA VAL A 163 -0.32 -11.94 13.19
C VAL A 163 -0.64 -10.70 12.39
N TYR A 164 0.25 -10.41 11.44
CA TYR A 164 0.11 -9.32 10.50
C TYR A 164 -0.14 -9.86 9.10
N VAL A 165 -0.98 -9.16 8.35
CA VAL A 165 -1.19 -9.40 6.92
C VAL A 165 -1.02 -8.07 6.20
N ASN A 166 0.04 -7.98 5.41
CA ASN A 166 0.25 -6.86 4.49
C ASN A 166 -0.45 -7.22 3.17
N VAL A 167 -1.48 -6.46 2.77
CA VAL A 167 -2.12 -6.59 1.46
C VAL A 167 -1.57 -5.46 0.60
N PHE A 168 -0.66 -5.73 -0.32
CA PHE A 168 0.27 -4.72 -0.85
C PHE A 168 -0.41 -3.48 -1.47
N ALA A 169 -1.52 -3.67 -2.18
CA ALA A 169 -2.37 -2.59 -2.71
C ALA A 169 -3.76 -2.52 -2.04
N GLY A 170 -3.83 -2.95 -0.77
CA GLY A 170 -5.06 -2.90 0.01
C GLY A 170 -5.50 -1.46 0.31
N SER A 171 -6.80 -1.27 0.49
CA SER A 171 -7.39 0.02 0.87
C SER A 171 -8.29 -0.11 2.11
N GLU A 172 -8.85 0.99 2.59
CA GLU A 172 -9.87 0.93 3.66
C GLU A 172 -11.14 0.14 3.27
N LYS A 173 -11.34 -0.11 1.97
CA LYS A 173 -12.44 -0.90 1.44
C LYS A 173 -12.10 -2.39 1.33
N SER A 174 -10.86 -2.78 1.61
CA SER A 174 -10.43 -4.18 1.64
C SER A 174 -10.83 -4.84 2.96
N THR A 175 -11.27 -6.09 2.90
CA THR A 175 -11.52 -6.93 4.08
C THR A 175 -10.50 -8.04 4.15
N VAL A 176 -9.96 -8.31 5.34
CA VAL A 176 -8.97 -9.39 5.54
C VAL A 176 -9.42 -10.30 6.66
N LYS A 177 -9.29 -11.62 6.44
CA LYS A 177 -9.58 -12.65 7.44
C LYS A 177 -8.42 -13.63 7.51
N LEU A 178 -8.21 -14.22 8.68
CA LEU A 178 -7.20 -15.25 8.95
C LEU A 178 -7.89 -16.48 9.55
N ARG A 179 -7.41 -17.68 9.23
CA ARG A 179 -7.72 -18.90 9.96
C ARG A 179 -6.46 -19.71 10.22
N VAL A 180 -6.56 -20.64 11.18
CA VAL A 180 -5.49 -21.58 11.54
C VAL A 180 -5.99 -23.00 11.35
N ASN A 181 -5.20 -23.86 10.69
CA ASN A 181 -5.49 -25.29 10.48
C ASN A 181 -6.91 -25.56 9.93
N GLY A 182 -7.37 -24.78 8.95
CA GLY A 182 -8.72 -24.94 8.38
C GLY A 182 -9.87 -24.55 9.31
N GLY A 183 -9.58 -23.99 10.48
CA GLY A 183 -10.58 -23.54 11.46
C GLY A 183 -11.39 -22.32 11.03
N LYS A 184 -12.05 -21.68 11.99
CA LYS A 184 -12.92 -20.52 11.76
C LYS A 184 -12.13 -19.31 11.22
N TRP A 185 -12.70 -18.63 10.24
CA TRP A 185 -12.21 -17.33 9.78
C TRP A 185 -12.43 -16.24 10.82
N THR A 186 -11.36 -15.57 11.20
CA THR A 186 -11.35 -14.42 12.10
C THR A 186 -11.03 -13.15 11.31
N PRO A 187 -11.87 -12.10 11.34
CA PRO A 187 -11.57 -10.84 10.68
C PRO A 187 -10.38 -10.16 11.36
N LEU A 188 -9.48 -9.60 10.55
CA LEU A 188 -8.36 -8.80 11.02
C LEU A 188 -8.73 -7.31 11.02
N LYS A 189 -8.11 -6.55 11.92
CA LYS A 189 -8.30 -5.10 12.02
C LYS A 189 -7.25 -4.37 11.19
N LYS A 190 -7.68 -3.44 10.32
CA LYS A 190 -6.77 -2.54 9.61
C LYS A 190 -6.00 -1.68 10.61
N THR A 191 -4.70 -1.54 10.42
CA THR A 191 -3.83 -0.69 11.24
C THR A 191 -2.91 0.15 10.36
N ILE A 192 -2.37 1.24 10.92
CA ILE A 192 -1.37 2.10 10.27
C ILE A 192 -0.17 2.14 11.19
N GLU A 193 0.85 1.35 10.84
CA GLU A 193 2.11 1.22 11.58
C GLU A 193 3.16 0.61 10.64
N PRO A 194 4.46 0.64 10.98
CA PRO A 194 5.49 0.00 10.16
C PRO A 194 5.25 -1.50 10.02
N ASP A 195 5.46 -2.06 8.81
CA ASP A 195 5.33 -3.50 8.59
C ASP A 195 6.45 -4.25 9.35
N PRO A 196 6.11 -5.17 10.29
CA PRO A 196 7.10 -5.91 11.06
C PRO A 196 8.05 -6.77 10.20
N TYR A 197 7.61 -7.23 9.02
CA TYR A 197 8.53 -7.89 8.07
C TYR A 197 9.63 -6.93 7.62
N TYR A 198 9.27 -5.70 7.26
CA TYR A 198 10.24 -4.72 6.79
C TYR A 198 11.18 -4.29 7.92
N VAL A 199 10.64 -4.10 9.12
CA VAL A 199 11.44 -3.76 10.31
C VAL A 199 12.50 -4.83 10.58
N GLN A 200 12.12 -6.11 10.55
CA GLN A 200 13.05 -7.22 10.75
C GLN A 200 14.06 -7.33 9.60
N LEU A 201 13.62 -7.19 8.35
CA LEU A 201 14.49 -7.24 7.18
C LEU A 201 15.56 -6.14 7.23
N HIS A 202 15.14 -4.90 7.46
CA HIS A 202 16.06 -3.76 7.60
C HIS A 202 17.05 -3.93 8.77
N ALA A 203 16.61 -4.50 9.89
CA ALA A 203 17.52 -4.81 11.00
C ALA A 203 18.53 -5.92 10.65
N ALA A 204 18.08 -6.95 9.93
CA ALA A 204 18.95 -8.04 9.47
C ALA A 204 20.00 -7.55 8.46
N GLU A 205 19.62 -6.67 7.54
CA GLU A 205 20.57 -6.08 6.58
C GLU A 205 21.62 -5.21 7.24
N LYS A 206 21.23 -4.44 8.26
CA LYS A 206 22.15 -3.67 9.10
C LYS A 206 23.18 -4.56 9.77
N LEU A 207 22.73 -5.66 10.36
CA LEU A 207 23.61 -6.64 10.98
C LEU A 207 24.56 -7.28 9.95
N ALA A 208 24.04 -7.59 8.76
CA ALA A 208 24.79 -8.15 7.64
C ALA A 208 25.67 -7.11 6.89
N LYS A 209 25.62 -5.84 7.27
CA LYS A 209 26.38 -4.73 6.65
C LYS A 209 26.13 -4.61 5.13
N VAL A 210 24.90 -4.81 4.69
CA VAL A 210 24.49 -4.59 3.29
C VAL A 210 24.75 -3.14 2.88
N SER A 211 25.28 -2.92 1.68
CA SER A 211 25.50 -1.58 1.14
C SER A 211 25.16 -1.51 -0.36
N PRO A 212 24.23 -0.62 -0.79
CA PRO A 212 23.43 0.26 0.05
C PRO A 212 22.31 -0.51 0.78
N GLU A 213 22.20 -0.33 2.10
CA GLU A 213 21.11 -0.92 2.91
C GLU A 213 19.74 -0.30 2.60
N LEU A 214 18.67 -1.02 2.96
CA LEU A 214 17.31 -0.50 2.99
C LEU A 214 17.20 0.85 3.75
N ASN A 215 16.30 1.73 3.30
CA ASN A 215 15.98 2.94 4.06
C ASN A 215 15.12 2.61 5.31
N PRO A 216 15.06 3.51 6.32
CA PRO A 216 14.20 3.31 7.48
C PRO A 216 12.73 3.11 7.11
N ALA A 217 12.02 2.28 7.87
CA ALA A 217 10.60 1.97 7.64
C ALA A 217 9.70 3.22 7.63
N ARG A 218 8.51 3.07 7.04
CA ARG A 218 7.37 4.00 7.13
C ARG A 218 6.13 3.22 7.52
N ASP A 219 5.13 3.94 8.01
CA ASP A 219 3.82 3.35 8.26
C ASP A 219 3.23 2.80 6.96
N SER A 220 2.74 1.57 7.03
CA SER A 220 1.98 0.95 5.95
C SER A 220 0.50 1.31 6.09
N TYR A 221 -0.11 1.77 4.99
CA TYR A 221 -1.54 2.08 4.94
C TYR A 221 -2.40 0.85 4.61
N HIS A 222 -1.76 -0.30 4.41
CA HIS A 222 -2.34 -1.50 3.86
C HIS A 222 -1.91 -2.74 4.68
N LEU A 223 -1.94 -2.56 6.01
CA LEU A 223 -1.62 -3.57 7.00
C LEU A 223 -2.86 -3.91 7.83
N TRP A 224 -3.05 -5.20 8.10
CA TRP A 224 -4.08 -5.72 8.99
C TRP A 224 -3.43 -6.59 10.06
N LYS A 225 -3.96 -6.55 11.28
CA LYS A 225 -3.48 -7.41 12.37
C LYS A 225 -4.61 -8.01 13.19
N GLY A 226 -4.32 -9.13 13.83
CA GLY A 226 -5.23 -9.78 14.78
C GLY A 226 -4.51 -10.85 15.59
N PRO A 227 -5.17 -11.38 16.63
CA PRO A 227 -4.57 -12.35 17.53
C PRO A 227 -4.46 -13.74 16.88
N LEU A 228 -3.49 -14.54 17.35
CA LEU A 228 -3.54 -16.00 17.16
C LEU A 228 -4.61 -16.63 18.07
N PRO A 229 -5.11 -17.84 17.74
CA PRO A 229 -5.86 -18.64 18.70
C PRO A 229 -5.03 -18.85 19.97
N ALA A 230 -5.62 -18.58 21.13
CA ALA A 230 -4.91 -18.59 22.42
C ALA A 230 -4.40 -19.98 22.84
N LYS A 231 -4.92 -21.05 22.24
CA LYS A 231 -4.55 -22.43 22.51
C LYS A 231 -4.30 -23.14 21.18
N LEU A 232 -3.03 -23.31 20.85
CA LEU A 232 -2.57 -24.17 19.78
C LEU A 232 -1.67 -25.24 20.39
N PRO A 233 -1.86 -26.54 20.05
CA PRO A 233 -0.99 -27.60 20.55
C PRO A 233 0.45 -27.40 20.05
N LYS A 234 1.42 -28.07 20.67
CA LYS A 234 2.80 -28.11 20.15
C LYS A 234 2.81 -28.70 18.74
N GLY A 235 3.55 -28.08 17.83
CA GLY A 235 3.70 -28.55 16.45
C GLY A 235 3.57 -27.46 15.39
N ALA A 236 3.41 -27.89 14.14
CA ALA A 236 3.26 -26.99 13.00
C ALA A 236 1.79 -26.64 12.75
N HIS A 237 1.53 -25.34 12.53
CA HIS A 237 0.22 -24.79 12.24
C HIS A 237 0.24 -24.01 10.93
N LEU A 238 -0.75 -24.28 10.08
CA LEU A 238 -0.98 -23.54 8.85
C LEU A 238 -1.83 -22.30 9.13
N LEU A 239 -1.24 -21.13 8.93
CA LEU A 239 -1.94 -19.86 8.84
C LEU A 239 -2.40 -19.65 7.40
N GLU A 240 -3.67 -19.34 7.19
CA GLU A 240 -4.24 -18.96 5.90
C GLU A 240 -4.91 -17.60 6.03
N ALA A 241 -4.54 -16.66 5.17
CA ALA A 241 -5.16 -15.35 5.08
C ALA A 241 -5.87 -15.20 3.74
N VAL A 242 -7.05 -14.58 3.76
CA VAL A 242 -7.78 -14.17 2.57
C VAL A 242 -8.07 -12.68 2.67
N THR A 243 -7.87 -11.98 1.55
CA THR A 243 -8.32 -10.60 1.37
C THR A 243 -9.36 -10.56 0.26
N ARG A 244 -10.38 -9.72 0.44
CA ARG A 244 -11.27 -9.28 -0.64
C ARG A 244 -11.02 -7.81 -0.87
N ASP A 245 -10.62 -7.45 -2.08
CA ASP A 245 -10.28 -6.07 -2.42
C ASP A 245 -11.53 -5.21 -2.72
N MET A 246 -11.31 -3.93 -3.00
CA MET A 246 -12.39 -2.97 -3.27
C MET A 246 -13.15 -3.22 -4.58
N TYR A 247 -12.65 -4.11 -5.43
CA TYR A 247 -13.27 -4.56 -6.67
C TYR A 247 -13.97 -5.93 -6.50
N GLY A 248 -13.92 -6.50 -5.30
CA GLY A 248 -14.55 -7.77 -4.97
C GLY A 248 -13.72 -9.00 -5.32
N ARG A 249 -12.45 -8.83 -5.73
CA ARG A 249 -11.53 -9.93 -6.06
C ARG A 249 -10.91 -10.50 -4.80
N GLU A 250 -10.63 -11.79 -4.79
CA GLU A 250 -10.04 -12.47 -3.64
C GLU A 250 -8.62 -12.95 -3.91
N TYR A 251 -7.76 -12.79 -2.90
CA TYR A 251 -6.39 -13.28 -2.92
C TYR A 251 -6.07 -13.96 -1.59
N THR A 252 -5.25 -15.01 -1.65
CA THR A 252 -4.89 -15.82 -0.49
C THR A 252 -3.38 -15.91 -0.30
N ALA A 253 -2.94 -16.00 0.96
CA ALA A 253 -1.58 -16.38 1.31
C ALA A 253 -1.60 -17.44 2.41
N LYS A 254 -0.52 -18.22 2.49
CA LYS A 254 -0.32 -19.25 3.50
C LYS A 254 1.05 -19.11 4.15
N ARG A 255 1.14 -19.43 5.44
CA ARG A 255 2.40 -19.42 6.21
C ARG A 255 2.35 -20.49 7.30
N ILE A 256 3.47 -21.17 7.55
CA ILE A 256 3.60 -22.08 8.69
C ILE A 256 4.08 -21.30 9.92
N LEU A 257 3.48 -21.59 11.07
CA LEU A 257 3.89 -21.19 12.41
C LEU A 257 4.17 -22.46 13.22
N ARG A 258 5.30 -22.54 13.92
CA ARG A 258 5.57 -23.63 14.88
C ARG A 258 5.27 -23.18 16.31
N VAL A 259 4.52 -23.98 17.05
CA VAL A 259 4.34 -23.82 18.50
C VAL A 259 5.25 -24.81 19.21
N GLU A 260 6.02 -24.31 20.18
CA GLU A 260 7.03 -25.07 20.95
C GLU A 260 6.56 -25.50 22.33
#